data_AF-A0A9D6FAZ3-F1
#
_entry.id   AF-A0A9D6FAZ3-F1
#
_cell.length_a   1.000
_cell.length_b   1.000
_cell.length_c   1.000
_cell.angle_alpha   90.00
_cell.angle_beta   90.00
_cell.angle_gamma   90.00
#
_symmetry.space_group_name_H-M   'P 1'
#
loop_
_entity.id
_entity.type
_entity.pdbx_description
1 polymer ?
#
loop_
_entity_poly.entity_id
_entity_poly.type
_entity_poly.pdbx_seq_one_letter_code
_entity_poly.pdbx_strand_id
1 'polypeptide(L)'
;MPQAESTEDQIMALIDKLPPTRRRLVLLALAKDAAAGRDERMQRAQGELRRLAHDRGLDWDRMTEDEREALADDLTHEDRECSS
;
A
#
# COMPACT_ATOMS: atom_id res chain seq x y z
N MET A 1 -24.74 5.28 -30.35
CA MET A 1 -24.91 5.61 -28.92
C MET A 1 -23.54 6.00 -28.40
N PRO A 2 -23.32 7.19 -27.81
CA PRO A 2 -21.99 7.55 -27.31
C PRO A 2 -21.68 6.67 -26.09
N GLN A 3 -20.54 5.99 -26.13
CA GLN A 3 -20.02 5.24 -24.98
C GLN A 3 -19.57 6.28 -23.94
N ALA A 4 -20.09 6.18 -22.71
CA ALA A 4 -19.57 6.99 -21.62
C ALA A 4 -18.12 6.55 -21.38
N GLU A 5 -17.16 7.42 -21.71
CA GLU A 5 -15.76 7.24 -21.33
C GLU A 5 -15.67 7.08 -19.82
N SER A 6 -14.81 6.19 -19.34
CA SER A 6 -14.58 6.01 -17.92
C SER A 6 -14.19 7.36 -17.30
N THR A 7 -14.58 7.60 -16.04
CA THR A 7 -14.15 8.78 -15.29
C THR A 7 -12.62 8.97 -15.34
N GLU A 8 -11.88 7.86 -15.40
CA GLU A 8 -10.43 7.86 -15.55
C GLU A 8 -9.98 8.43 -16.90
N ASP A 9 -10.58 8.01 -18.01
CA ASP A 9 -10.29 8.50 -19.35
C ASP A 9 -10.53 10.01 -19.47
N GLN A 10 -11.62 10.48 -18.84
CA GLN A 10 -11.97 11.91 -18.79
C GLN A 10 -10.93 12.71 -18.00
N ILE A 11 -10.44 12.19 -16.87
CA ILE A 11 -9.39 12.82 -16.06
C ILE A 11 -8.09 12.89 -16.86
N MET A 12 -7.72 11.81 -17.56
CA MET A 12 -6.51 11.78 -18.39
C MET A 12 -6.58 12.80 -19.53
N ALA A 13 -7.72 12.89 -20.22
CA ALA A 13 -7.94 13.88 -21.27
C ALA A 13 -7.86 15.34 -20.75
N LEU A 14 -8.24 15.59 -19.50
CA LEU A 14 -8.10 16.90 -18.86
C LEU A 14 -6.64 17.23 -18.52
N ILE A 15 -5.89 16.27 -17.98
CA ILE A 15 -4.46 16.43 -17.68
C ILE A 15 -3.67 16.71 -18.97
N ASP A 16 -4.03 16.05 -20.07
CA ASP A 16 -3.38 16.25 -21.37
C ASP A 16 -3.60 17.63 -21.98
N LYS A 17 -4.67 18.33 -21.60
CA LYS A 17 -4.94 19.71 -22.01
C LYS A 17 -4.20 20.75 -21.16
N LEU A 18 -3.51 20.34 -20.10
CA LEU A 18 -2.78 21.27 -19.24
C LEU A 18 -1.46 21.72 -19.86
N PRO A 19 -1.07 23.00 -19.67
CA PRO A 19 0.28 23.48 -19.97
C PRO A 19 1.36 22.66 -19.25
N PRO A 20 2.57 22.53 -19.82
CA PRO A 20 3.64 21.69 -19.27
C PRO A 20 3.94 21.95 -17.78
N THR A 21 3.98 23.21 -17.37
CA THR A 21 4.22 23.59 -15.97
C THR A 21 3.13 23.07 -15.03
N ARG A 22 1.86 23.12 -15.44
CA ARG A 22 0.74 22.63 -14.63
C ARG A 22 0.69 21.12 -14.59
N ARG A 23 1.01 20.44 -15.70
CA ARG A 23 1.13 18.98 -15.75
C ARG A 23 2.21 18.48 -14.79
N ARG A 24 3.35 19.17 -14.73
CA ARG A 24 4.43 18.86 -13.78
C ARG A 24 3.98 19.02 -12.32
N LEU A 25 3.18 20.03 -12.01
CA LEU A 25 2.62 20.21 -10.65
C LEU A 25 1.67 19.07 -10.28
N VAL A 26 0.79 18.66 -11.20
CA VAL A 26 -0.12 17.51 -10.98
C VAL A 26 0.68 16.24 -10.73
N LEU A 27 1.70 15.96 -11.56
CA LEU A 27 2.58 14.80 -11.37
C LEU A 27 3.26 14.80 -10.00
N LEU A 28 3.81 15.94 -9.56
CA LEU A 28 4.46 16.05 -8.25
C LEU A 28 3.47 15.84 -7.09
N ALA A 29 2.25 16.36 -7.21
CA ALA A 29 1.21 16.16 -6.21
C ALA A 29 0.82 14.67 -6.10
N LEU A 30 0.59 14.01 -7.24
CA LEU A 30 0.27 12.57 -7.28
C LEU A 30 1.42 11.72 -6.74
N ALA A 31 2.68 12.07 -7.06
CA ALA A 31 3.84 11.36 -6.54
C ALA A 31 3.97 11.49 -5.02
N LYS A 32 3.72 12.69 -4.47
CA LYS A 32 3.72 12.94 -3.03
C LYS A 32 2.61 12.16 -2.32
N ASP A 33 1.41 12.16 -2.88
CA ASP A 33 0.26 11.43 -2.34
C ASP A 33 0.51 9.91 -2.36
N ALA A 34 1.04 9.39 -3.47
CA ALA A 34 1.42 7.98 -3.57
C ALA A 34 2.52 7.58 -2.57
N ALA A 35 3.44 8.50 -2.24
CA ALA A 35 4.45 8.27 -1.20
C ALA A 35 3.83 8.30 0.21
N ALA A 36 3.01 9.31 0.52
CA ALA A 36 2.30 9.39 1.81
C ALA A 36 1.42 8.15 2.05
N GLY A 37 0.68 7.72 1.03
CA GLY A 37 -0.12 6.49 1.11
C GLY A 37 0.74 5.22 1.27
N ARG A 38 1.99 5.18 0.78
CA ARG A 38 2.90 4.06 1.06
C ARG A 38 3.32 4.06 2.53
N ASP A 39 3.67 5.22 3.07
CA ASP A 39 4.09 5.35 4.47
C ASP A 39 2.93 4.97 5.42
N GLU A 40 1.72 5.46 5.16
CA GLU A 40 0.52 5.09 5.91
C GLU A 40 0.22 3.59 5.83
N ARG A 41 0.31 2.99 4.63
CA ARG A 41 0.14 1.53 4.46
C ARG A 41 1.21 0.75 5.20
N MET A 42 2.47 1.20 5.18
CA MET A 42 3.58 0.57 5.89
C MET A 42 3.39 0.65 7.41
N GLN A 43 3.02 1.82 7.93
CA GLN A 43 2.73 2.00 9.36
C GLN A 43 1.56 1.12 9.81
N ARG A 44 0.50 1.05 9.01
CA ARG A 44 -0.64 0.18 9.28
C ARG A 44 -0.22 -1.29 9.28
N ALA A 45 0.53 -1.73 8.27
CA ALA A 45 1.01 -3.11 8.19
C ALA A 45 1.90 -3.47 9.39
N GLN A 46 2.81 -2.59 9.80
CA GLN A 46 3.62 -2.78 11.00
C GLN A 46 2.78 -2.82 12.29
N GLY A 47 1.72 -2.01 12.38
CA GLY A 47 0.78 -2.04 13.50
C GLY A 47 0.07 -3.39 13.64
N GLU A 48 -0.39 -3.96 12.52
CA GLU A 48 -1.00 -5.29 12.49
C GLU A 48 0.01 -6.38 12.87
N LEU A 49 1.25 -6.29 12.36
CA LEU A 49 2.33 -7.23 12.71
C LEU A 49 2.70 -7.18 14.20
N ARG A 50 2.76 -5.98 14.81
CA ARG A 50 2.94 -5.83 16.25
C ARG A 50 1.81 -6.50 17.05
N ARG A 51 0.56 -6.32 16.61
CA ARG A 51 -0.60 -6.94 17.26
C ARG A 51 -0.51 -8.47 17.19
N LEU A 52 -0.23 -9.01 16.00
CA LEU A 52 -0.11 -10.46 15.78
C LEU A 52 1.06 -11.07 16.57
N ALA A 53 2.20 -10.39 16.61
CA ALA A 53 3.34 -10.80 17.43
C ALA A 53 2.94 -10.86 18.91
N HIS A 54 2.30 -9.80 19.42
CA HIS A 54 1.83 -9.74 20.80
C HIS A 54 0.82 -10.85 21.12
N ASP A 55 -0.13 -11.14 20.23
CA ASP A 55 -1.11 -12.22 20.40
C ASP A 55 -0.43 -13.61 20.48
N ARG A 56 0.76 -13.76 19.91
CA ARG A 56 1.61 -14.97 20.01
C ARG A 56 2.60 -14.93 21.17
N GLY A 57 2.57 -13.91 22.01
CA GLY A 57 3.51 -13.72 23.12
C GLY A 57 4.91 -13.26 22.69
N LEU A 58 5.05 -12.75 21.46
CA LEU A 58 6.29 -12.21 20.91
C LEU A 58 6.30 -10.67 21.01
N ASP A 59 7.50 -10.09 21.07
CA ASP A 59 7.71 -8.63 21.06
C ASP A 59 8.37 -8.20 19.75
N TRP A 60 7.56 -7.73 18.80
CA TRP A 60 7.99 -7.30 17.47
C TRP A 60 9.13 -6.28 17.49
N ASP A 61 9.15 -5.35 18.43
CA ASP A 61 10.16 -4.29 18.50
C ASP A 61 11.50 -4.81 19.04
N ARG A 62 11.52 -6.01 19.65
CA ARG A 62 12.73 -6.69 20.14
C ARG A 62 13.19 -7.84 19.25
N MET A 63 12.36 -8.28 18.30
CA MET A 63 12.72 -9.28 17.30
C MET A 63 13.78 -8.75 16.33
N THR A 64 14.72 -9.63 15.98
CA THR A 64 15.66 -9.47 14.87
C THR A 64 14.94 -9.50 13.52
N GLU A 65 15.63 -9.11 12.45
CA GLU A 65 15.05 -9.15 11.11
C GLU A 65 14.69 -10.58 10.69
N ASP A 66 15.57 -11.55 10.96
CA ASP A 66 15.33 -12.97 10.66
C ASP A 66 14.09 -13.53 11.40
N GLU A 67 13.89 -13.15 12.66
CA GLU A 67 12.71 -13.55 13.44
C GLU A 67 11.42 -12.91 12.91
N ARG A 68 11.50 -11.67 12.43
CA ARG A 68 10.36 -10.98 11.78
C ARG A 68 10.01 -11.61 10.44
N GLU A 69 11.03 -11.99 9.66
CA GLU A 69 10.85 -12.70 8.40
C GLU A 69 10.19 -14.05 8.63
N ALA A 70 10.64 -14.82 9.64
CA ALA A 70 10.00 -16.08 10.01
C ALA A 70 8.53 -15.91 10.42
N LEU A 71 8.20 -14.90 11.22
CA LEU A 71 6.81 -14.61 11.58
C LEU A 71 5.96 -14.21 10.36
N ALA A 72 6.51 -13.43 9.43
CA ALA A 72 5.82 -13.05 8.20
C ALA A 72 5.60 -14.25 7.27
N ASP A 73 6.56 -15.16 7.21
CA ASP A 73 6.46 -16.40 6.45
C ASP A 73 5.37 -17.30 7.04
N ASP A 74 5.37 -17.52 8.36
CA ASP A 74 4.34 -18.27 9.08
C ASP A 74 2.94 -17.70 8.80
N LEU A 75 2.74 -16.39 8.95
CA LEU A 75 1.46 -15.72 8.67
C LEU A 75 0.98 -15.91 7.23
N THR A 76 1.90 -15.91 6.26
CA THR A 76 1.56 -16.09 4.84
C THR A 76 1.20 -17.53 4.51
N HIS A 77 1.70 -18.49 5.30
CA HIS A 77 1.48 -19.92 5.10
C HIS A 77 0.30 -20.46 5.92
N GLU A 78 -0.05 -19.86 7.06
CA GLU A 78 -1.19 -20.27 7.90
C GLU A 78 -2.55 -20.16 7.21
N ASP A 79 -2.79 -19.11 6.41
CA ASP A 79 -4.04 -18.94 5.64
C ASP A 79 -4.24 -20.03 4.57
N ARG A 80 -3.20 -20.80 4.24
CA ARG A 80 -3.28 -21.91 3.28
C ARG A 80 -3.69 -23.23 3.91
N GLU A 81 -3.65 -23.38 5.24
CA GLU A 81 -3.92 -24.66 5.91
C GLU A 81 -5.41 -24.92 6.19
N CYS A 82 -6.32 -23.96 5.91
CA CYS A 82 -7.78 -24.17 5.98
C CYS A 82 -8.43 -24.47 4.61
N SER A 83 -7.76 -25.23 3.76
CA SER A 83 -8.35 -25.85 2.56
C SER A 83 -8.04 -27.35 2.54
N SER A 84 -8.52 -28.08 3.55
CA SER A 84 -8.60 -29.54 3.59
C SER A 84 -10.00 -29.99 3.95
#